data_AF-A0A520I6D9-F1
#
_entry.id   AF-A0A520I6D9-F1
#
_cell.length_a   1.000
_cell.length_b   1.000
_cell.length_c   1.000
_cell.angle_alpha   90.00
_cell.angle_beta   90.00
_cell.angle_gamma   90.00
#
_symmetry.space_group_name_H-M   'P 1'
#
loop_
_entity.id
_entity.type
_entity.pdbx_description
1 polymer ?
#
loop_
_entity_poly.entity_id
_entity_poly.type
_entity_poly.pdbx_seq_one_letter_code
_entity_poly.pdbx_strand_id
1 'polypeptide(L)' 'DVVAETSFGHGMEAEAIKAIKKGPKWTPAIQNGRNVNAYRRQPITYIVPDE' A
#
# COMPACT_ATOMS: atom_id res chain seq x y z
N ASP A 1 0.93 8.82 4.78
CA ASP A 1 0.32 7.81 5.67
C ASP A 1 -0.23 6.68 4.79
N VAL A 2 -0.25 5.44 5.29
CA VAL A 2 -0.77 4.28 4.53
C VAL A 2 -2.17 3.98 5.03
N VAL A 3 -3.16 4.17 4.17
CA VAL A 3 -4.58 4.03 4.49
C VAL A 3 -5.21 3.03 3.52
N ALA A 4 -5.99 2.08 4.04
CA ALA A 4 -6.79 1.20 3.21
C ALA A 4 -8.03 1.94 2.71
N GLU A 5 -8.29 1.89 1.40
CA GLU A 5 -9.51 2.44 0.80
C GLU A 5 -10.69 1.46 0.86
N THR A 6 -10.43 0.20 1.20
CA THR A 6 -11.42 -0.89 1.28
C THR A 6 -11.70 -1.28 2.72
N SER A 7 -12.88 -1.87 2.96
CA SER A 7 -13.30 -2.41 4.27
C SER A 7 -14.16 -3.66 4.08
N PHE A 8 -13.51 -4.80 3.86
CA PHE A 8 -14.11 -6.13 3.70
C PHE A 8 -14.17 -6.91 5.02
N GLY A 9 -13.42 -6.49 6.04
CA GLY A 9 -13.41 -7.14 7.36
C GLY A 9 -12.39 -8.28 7.44
N HIS A 10 -12.47 -9.08 8.52
CA HIS A 10 -11.58 -10.22 8.79
C HIS A 10 -10.08 -9.90 8.95
N GLY A 11 -9.71 -8.62 9.12
CA GLY A 11 -8.33 -8.19 9.39
C GLY A 11 -7.43 -8.11 8.16
N MET A 12 -7.97 -8.27 6.95
CA MET A 12 -7.20 -8.23 5.70
C MET A 12 -6.54 -6.86 5.47
N GLU A 13 -7.21 -5.77 5.86
CA GLU A 13 -6.69 -4.40 5.71
C GLU A 13 -5.52 -4.14 6.64
N ALA A 14 -5.58 -4.66 7.87
CA ALA A 14 -4.52 -4.48 8.86
C ALA A 14 -3.22 -5.15 8.40
N GLU A 15 -3.30 -6.38 7.88
CA GLU A 15 -2.15 -7.05 7.31
C GLU A 15 -1.68 -6.41 5.99
N ALA A 16 -2.58 -5.91 5.14
CA ALA A 16 -2.22 -5.15 3.94
C ALA A 16 -1.42 -3.88 4.26
N ILE A 17 -1.91 -3.07 5.22
CA ILE A 17 -1.22 -1.85 5.67
C ILE A 17 0.16 -2.19 6.24
N LYS A 18 0.24 -3.24 7.07
CA LYS A 18 1.48 -3.72 7.66
C LYS A 18 2.47 -4.22 6.62
N ALA A 19 2.01 -4.91 5.58
CA ALA A 19 2.84 -5.36 4.46
C ALA A 19 3.45 -4.16 3.71
N ILE A 20 2.64 -3.15 3.37
CA ILE A 20 3.12 -1.93 2.71
C ILE A 20 4.11 -1.16 3.60
N LYS A 21 3.85 -1.06 4.91
CA LYS A 21 4.75 -0.39 5.86
C LYS A 21 6.08 -1.14 6.06
N LYS A 22 6.07 -2.47 5.97
CA LYS A 22 7.28 -3.31 6.03
C LYS A 22 8.05 -3.35 4.70
N GLY A 23 7.46 -2.82 3.63
CA GLY A 23 8.08 -2.77 2.31
C GLY A 23 9.32 -1.87 2.23
N PRO A 24 9.93 -1.77 1.04
CA PRO A 24 11.06 -0.88 0.81
C PRO A 24 10.65 0.59 1.03
N LYS A 25 11.64 1.42 1.40
CA LYS A 25 11.40 2.87 1.54
C LYS A 25 10.90 3.44 0.20
N TRP A 26 9.78 4.15 0.26
CA TRP A 26 9.19 4.80 -0.91
C TRP A 26 10.14 5.87 -1.45
N THR A 27 10.51 5.77 -2.73
CA THR A 27 11.25 6.84 -3.40
C THR A 27 10.27 7.93 -3.83
N PRO A 28 10.39 9.17 -3.31
CA PRO A 28 9.51 10.26 -3.70
C PRO A 28 9.64 10.58 -5.18
N ALA A 29 8.57 11.08 -5.79
CA ALA A 29 8.62 11.53 -7.17
C ALA A 29 9.50 12.78 -7.29
N ILE A 30 10.14 12.95 -8.44
CA ILE A 30 10.96 14.12 -8.75
C ILE A 30 10.22 14.94 -9.81
N GLN A 31 9.90 16.18 -9.48
CA GLN A 31 9.32 17.15 -10.42
C GLN A 31 10.24 18.36 -10.49
N ASN A 32 10.73 18.69 -11.69
CA ASN A 32 11.66 19.81 -11.92
C ASN A 32 12.90 19.79 -10.99
N GLY A 33 13.45 18.60 -10.75
CA GLY A 33 14.63 18.41 -9.89
C GLY A 33 14.35 18.53 -8.38
N ARG A 34 13.08 18.62 -7.96
CA ARG A 34 12.68 18.66 -6.55
C ARG A 34 11.86 17.45 -6.17
N ASN A 35 12.08 16.94 -4.96
CA ASN A 35 11.26 15.87 -4.40
C ASN A 35 9.87 16.40 -4.08
N VAL A 36 8.84 15.73 -4.59
CA VAL A 36 7.44 16.07 -4.37
C VAL A 36 6.70 14.89 -3.74
N ASN A 37 5.66 15.20 -2.97
CA ASN A 37 4.77 14.20 -2.40
C ASN A 37 3.97 13.55 -3.54
N ALA A 38 4.11 12.23 -3.69
CA ALA A 38 3.36 11.44 -4.65
C ALA A 38 2.43 10.47 -3.93
N TYR A 39 1.15 10.51 -4.28
CA TYR A 39 0.14 9.59 -3.78
C TYR A 39 -0.10 8.51 -4.84
N ARG A 40 -0.12 7.24 -4.42
CA ARG A 40 -0.40 6.12 -5.30
C ARG A 40 -1.39 5.17 -4.65
N ARG A 41 -2.33 4.68 -5.45
CA ARG A 41 -3.23 3.57 -5.07
C ARG A 41 -2.60 2.26 -5.50
N GLN A 42 -2.42 1.34 -4.56
CA GLN A 42 -1.86 0.03 -4.81
C GLN A 42 -2.95 -1.03 -4.63
N PRO A 43 -3.37 -1.74 -5.68
CA PRO A 43 -4.27 -2.88 -5.52
C PRO A 43 -3.51 -4.04 -4.85
N ILE A 44 -4.15 -4.65 -3.87
CA ILE A 44 -3.68 -5.85 -3.17
C ILE A 44 -4.77 -6.91 -3.32
N THR A 45 -4.40 -8.08 -3.85
CA THR A 45 -5.30 -9.20 -4.04
C THR A 45 -4.78 -10.37 -3.22
N TYR A 46 -5.63 -10.88 -2.34
CA TYR A 46 -5.36 -12.12 -1.62
C TYR A 46 -5.78 -13.29 -2.49
N ILE A 47 -4.87 -14.25 -2.67
CA ILE A 47 -5.16 -15.51 -3.33
C ILE A 47 -5.29 -16.55 -2.22
N VAL A 48 -6.49 -17.08 -2.06
CA VAL A 48 -6.74 -18.20 -1.15
C VAL A 48 -6.52 -19.47 -1.98
N PRO A 49 -5.59 -20.36 -1.59
CA PRO A 49 -5.47 -21.64 -2.25
C PRO A 49 -6.77 -22.45 -2.03
N ASP A 50 -7.27 -23.09 -3.09
CA ASP A 50 -8.26 -24.16 -2.96
C ASP A 50 -7.53 -25.35 -2.30
N GLU A 51 -8.18 -25.97 -1.32
CA GLU A 51 -7.60 -27.05 -0.50
C GLU A 51 -7.22 -28.29 -1.33
#